data_AF-A0A4V0XER2-F1
#
_entry.id   AF-A0A4V0XER2-F1
#
_cell.length_a   1.000
_cell.length_b   1.000
_cell.length_c   1.000
_cell.angle_alpha   90.00
_cell.angle_beta   90.00
_cell.angle_gamma   90.00
#
_symmetry.space_group_name_H-M   'P 1'
#
loop_
_entity.id
_entity.type
_entity.pdbx_description
1 polymer ?
#
loop_
_entity_poly.entity_id
_entity_poly.type
_entity_poly.pdbx_seq_one_letter_code
_entity_poly.pdbx_strand_id
1 'polypeptide(L)'
;MVPFTPRLPEPFMSIDLAHAATAPFEPGLAQGPLLALSGGWSGTTNTWIEPGAEPEQTTTVATIEPILGGRMARATYTGTAMGKPHAGMFLLTFDEAEGHFALAWADSFHLGTGLMYAPGAPTPEGALSFLGSYAAAGERWGWRTTIRLVDPTTLLVEATNISPAGEETRAVETRLSRR
;
A
#
# COMPACT_ATOMS: atom_id res chain seq x y z
N MET A 1 -28.61 -54.75 -15.62
CA MET A 1 -28.87 -53.32 -15.38
C MET A 1 -28.01 -52.93 -14.19
N VAL A 2 -26.92 -52.19 -14.43
CA VAL A 2 -25.99 -51.76 -13.36
C VAL A 2 -26.66 -50.61 -12.60
N PRO A 3 -26.75 -50.62 -11.26
CA PRO A 3 -27.35 -49.52 -10.53
C PRO A 3 -26.48 -48.27 -10.71
N PHE A 4 -27.11 -47.20 -11.20
CA PHE A 4 -26.54 -45.86 -11.23
C PHE A 4 -26.54 -45.33 -9.80
N THR A 5 -25.38 -45.38 -9.14
CA THR A 5 -25.16 -44.65 -7.88
C THR A 5 -24.77 -43.23 -8.28
N PRO A 6 -25.62 -42.20 -8.05
CA PRO A 6 -25.21 -40.83 -8.32
C PRO A 6 -24.03 -40.48 -7.42
N ARG A 7 -22.86 -40.21 -8.03
CA ARG A 7 -21.77 -39.53 -7.35
C ARG A 7 -22.27 -38.12 -7.03
N LEU A 8 -22.39 -37.80 -5.75
CA LEU A 8 -22.54 -36.40 -5.34
C LEU A 8 -21.35 -35.62 -5.91
N PRO A 9 -21.56 -34.43 -6.51
CA PRO A 9 -20.44 -33.60 -6.94
C PRO A 9 -19.55 -33.32 -5.72
N GLU A 10 -18.24 -33.48 -5.87
CA GLU A 10 -17.30 -33.04 -4.83
C GLU A 10 -17.57 -31.56 -4.53
N PRO A 11 -17.49 -31.13 -3.26
CA PRO A 11 -17.82 -29.75 -2.91
C PRO A 11 -16.92 -28.79 -3.68
N PHE A 12 -17.49 -28.13 -4.69
CA PHE A 12 -16.85 -27.04 -5.42
C PHE A 12 -16.73 -25.85 -4.46
N MET A 13 -15.48 -25.48 -4.14
CA MET A 13 -15.08 -24.45 -3.18
C MET A 13 -15.51 -24.72 -1.73
N SER A 14 -14.54 -25.13 -0.91
CA SER A 14 -14.58 -24.78 0.51
C SER A 14 -14.38 -23.27 0.61
N ILE A 15 -15.47 -22.50 0.73
CA ILE A 15 -15.36 -21.14 1.26
C ILE A 15 -14.70 -21.30 2.63
N ASP A 16 -13.55 -20.68 2.82
CA ASP A 16 -12.96 -20.62 4.15
C ASP A 16 -13.92 -19.85 5.06
N LEU A 17 -14.59 -20.59 5.95
CA LEU A 17 -15.55 -20.03 6.88
C LEU A 17 -14.89 -19.08 7.87
N ALA A 18 -13.56 -19.08 8.01
CA ALA A 18 -12.82 -18.06 8.77
C ALA A 18 -12.98 -16.65 8.16
N HIS A 19 -13.22 -16.57 6.85
CA HIS A 19 -13.45 -15.34 6.10
C HIS A 19 -14.93 -15.13 5.72
N ALA A 20 -15.83 -16.04 6.10
CA ALA A 20 -17.26 -15.88 5.84
C ALA A 20 -17.83 -14.69 6.64
N ALA A 21 -18.79 -13.97 6.02
CA ALA A 21 -19.45 -12.78 6.59
C ALA A 21 -20.28 -13.04 7.88
N THR A 22 -20.12 -14.21 8.51
CA THR A 22 -20.82 -14.65 9.70
C THR A 22 -20.11 -14.29 11.01
N ALA A 23 -18.83 -13.90 10.96
CA ALA A 23 -18.11 -13.34 12.11
C ALA A 23 -18.17 -11.79 12.07
N PRO A 24 -18.23 -11.10 13.22
CA PRO A 24 -18.12 -9.65 13.23
C PRO A 24 -16.77 -9.24 12.60
N PHE A 25 -16.82 -8.23 11.74
CA PHE A 25 -15.72 -7.71 10.93
C PHE A 25 -14.62 -7.01 11.75
N GLU A 26 -14.47 -7.33 13.04
CA GLU A 26 -13.45 -6.78 13.92
C GLU A 26 -12.04 -7.08 13.43
N PRO A 27 -11.06 -6.20 13.68
CA PRO A 27 -9.66 -6.43 13.34
C PRO A 27 -9.01 -7.41 14.33
N GLY A 28 -8.08 -8.21 13.84
CA GLY A 28 -7.16 -9.01 14.65
C GLY A 28 -5.90 -8.22 15.04
N LEU A 29 -5.01 -8.89 15.78
CA LEU A 29 -3.71 -8.32 16.16
C LEU A 29 -2.85 -7.95 14.95
N ALA A 30 -2.98 -8.67 13.85
CA ALA A 30 -2.20 -8.46 12.63
C ALA A 30 -2.51 -7.11 11.94
N GLN A 31 -3.71 -6.56 12.13
CA GLN A 31 -4.09 -5.25 11.59
C GLN A 31 -3.62 -4.09 12.46
N GLY A 32 -3.07 -4.34 13.66
CA GLY A 32 -2.56 -3.33 14.58
C GLY A 32 -1.64 -2.28 13.92
N PRO A 33 -0.63 -2.67 13.12
CA PRO A 33 0.23 -1.73 12.39
C PRO A 33 -0.53 -0.82 11.43
N LEU A 34 -1.57 -1.31 10.76
CA LEU A 34 -2.40 -0.50 9.84
C LEU A 34 -3.25 0.49 10.62
N LEU A 35 -3.88 0.02 11.70
CA LEU A 35 -4.74 0.84 12.54
C LEU A 35 -3.97 1.97 13.24
N ALA A 36 -2.71 1.75 13.60
CA ALA A 36 -1.85 2.77 14.21
C ALA A 36 -1.61 4.00 13.31
N LEU A 37 -1.71 3.82 12.00
CA LEU A 37 -1.55 4.91 11.01
C LEU A 37 -2.77 5.84 10.95
N SER A 38 -3.92 5.44 11.49
CA SER A 38 -5.19 6.17 11.37
C SER A 38 -5.07 7.60 11.88
N GLY A 39 -5.62 8.56 11.12
CA GLY A 39 -5.64 9.97 11.49
C GLY A 39 -5.48 10.91 10.31
N GLY A 40 -5.53 12.21 10.61
CA GLY A 40 -5.16 13.28 9.68
C GLY A 40 -3.67 13.58 9.76
N TRP A 41 -3.07 13.89 8.61
CA TRP A 41 -1.63 14.08 8.46
C TRP A 41 -1.35 15.26 7.53
N SER A 42 -0.27 16.00 7.78
CA SER A 42 0.29 16.93 6.79
C SER A 42 1.76 17.21 7.00
N GLY A 43 2.45 17.53 5.92
CA GLY A 43 3.86 17.89 5.97
C GLY A 43 4.45 18.01 4.58
N THR A 44 5.72 17.68 4.45
CA THR A 44 6.51 17.92 3.24
C THR A 44 6.76 16.62 2.48
N THR A 45 6.69 16.71 1.16
CA THR A 45 7.13 15.67 0.24
C THR A 45 8.29 16.18 -0.59
N ASN A 46 9.40 15.47 -0.58
CA ASN A 46 10.53 15.65 -1.48
C ASN A 46 10.41 14.61 -2.61
N THR A 47 10.50 15.04 -3.85
CA THR A 47 10.45 14.18 -5.04
C THR A 47 11.71 14.37 -5.89
N TRP A 48 12.44 13.27 -6.12
CA TRP A 48 13.62 13.23 -6.97
C TRP A 48 13.22 12.68 -8.34
N ILE A 49 13.26 13.53 -9.36
CA ILE A 49 12.90 13.15 -10.73
C ILE A 49 14.09 12.48 -11.43
N GLU A 50 15.29 13.01 -11.20
CA GLU A 50 16.53 12.51 -11.74
C GLU A 50 17.46 12.09 -10.61
N PRO A 51 18.20 10.97 -10.74
CA PRO A 51 19.19 10.57 -9.75
C PRO A 51 20.25 11.65 -9.53
N GLY A 52 20.41 12.09 -8.29
CA GLY A 52 21.41 13.10 -7.90
C GLY A 52 20.99 14.56 -8.09
N ALA A 53 19.79 14.83 -8.61
CA ALA A 53 19.24 16.19 -8.66
C ALA A 53 18.72 16.64 -7.28
N GLU A 54 18.56 17.96 -7.11
CA GLU A 54 17.82 18.51 -5.97
C GLU A 54 16.33 18.10 -6.05
N PRO A 55 15.69 17.74 -4.92
CA PRO A 55 14.30 17.34 -4.95
C PRO A 55 13.37 18.55 -5.18
N GLU A 56 12.27 18.32 -5.88
CA GLU A 56 11.11 19.20 -5.78
C GLU A 56 10.46 18.99 -4.40
N GLN A 57 10.37 20.05 -3.60
CA GLN A 57 9.68 20.00 -2.32
C GLN A 57 8.26 20.56 -2.45
N THR A 58 7.29 19.80 -1.97
CA THR A 58 5.86 20.15 -1.98
C THR A 58 5.22 19.89 -0.63
N THR A 59 3.99 20.40 -0.44
CA THR A 59 3.19 20.10 0.75
C THR A 59 2.19 19.00 0.43
N THR A 60 2.09 18.02 1.34
CA THR A 60 1.14 16.91 1.25
C THR A 60 0.20 16.94 2.45
N VAL A 61 -1.07 16.70 2.19
CA VAL A 61 -2.11 16.45 3.19
C VAL A 61 -2.64 15.06 2.96
N ALA A 62 -2.74 14.26 4.02
CA ALA A 62 -3.24 12.90 3.95
C ALA A 62 -4.24 12.59 5.06
N THR A 63 -5.12 11.64 4.79
CA THR A 63 -6.04 11.06 5.77
C THR A 63 -5.95 9.55 5.66
N ILE A 64 -5.73 8.88 6.78
CA ILE A 64 -5.68 7.42 6.87
C ILE A 64 -6.86 6.98 7.72
N GLU A 65 -7.73 6.15 7.16
CA GLU A 65 -8.97 5.70 7.80
C GLU A 65 -9.04 4.17 7.83
N PRO A 66 -9.43 3.57 8.97
CA PRO A 66 -9.82 2.18 8.99
C PRO A 66 -11.10 2.01 8.19
N ILE A 67 -11.15 0.97 7.36
CA ILE A 67 -12.33 0.60 6.56
C ILE A 67 -12.67 -0.87 6.80
N LEU A 68 -13.87 -1.28 6.38
CA LEU A 68 -14.34 -2.67 6.50
C LEU A 68 -14.16 -3.24 7.91
N GLY A 69 -14.57 -2.47 8.93
CA GLY A 69 -14.45 -2.87 10.33
C GLY A 69 -13.04 -2.77 10.91
N GLY A 70 -12.11 -2.06 10.25
CA GLY A 70 -10.72 -1.95 10.69
C GLY A 70 -9.82 -3.06 10.15
N ARG A 71 -10.33 -3.94 9.28
CA ARG A 71 -9.55 -4.99 8.63
C ARG A 71 -8.58 -4.47 7.56
N MET A 72 -8.85 -3.28 7.06
CA MET A 72 -8.03 -2.59 6.08
C MET A 72 -7.90 -1.11 6.46
N ALA A 73 -6.90 -0.45 5.90
CA ALA A 73 -6.76 1.00 6.02
C ALA A 73 -6.72 1.64 4.62
N ARG A 74 -7.43 2.74 4.45
CA ARG A 74 -7.37 3.58 3.25
C ARG A 74 -6.62 4.86 3.59
N ALA A 75 -5.49 5.08 2.94
CA ALA A 75 -4.81 6.37 2.94
C ALA A 75 -5.22 7.14 1.68
N THR A 76 -5.69 8.37 1.82
CA THR A 76 -5.87 9.31 0.70
C THR A 76 -4.94 10.50 0.91
N TYR A 77 -4.42 11.07 -0.17
CA TYR A 77 -3.56 12.24 -0.08
C TYR A 77 -3.73 13.18 -1.26
N THR A 78 -3.42 14.46 -1.01
CA THR A 78 -3.38 15.53 -2.01
C THR A 78 -2.13 16.38 -1.81
N GLY A 79 -1.57 16.89 -2.91
CA GLY A 79 -0.44 17.80 -2.92
C GLY A 79 -0.21 18.38 -4.30
N THR A 80 1.03 18.67 -4.61
CA THR A 80 1.46 19.08 -5.95
C THR A 80 2.58 18.18 -6.46
N ALA A 81 2.66 18.01 -7.77
CA ALA A 81 3.79 17.38 -8.46
C ALA A 81 4.04 18.17 -9.74
N MET A 82 5.29 18.58 -9.99
CA MET A 82 5.64 19.41 -11.14
C MET A 82 4.77 20.66 -11.27
N GLY A 83 4.51 21.32 -10.15
CA GLY A 83 3.65 22.52 -10.08
C GLY A 83 2.16 22.30 -10.42
N LYS A 84 1.69 21.06 -10.57
CA LYS A 84 0.29 20.72 -10.85
C LYS A 84 -0.36 19.99 -9.67
N PRO A 85 -1.70 20.08 -9.51
CA PRO A 85 -2.41 19.30 -8.50
C PRO A 85 -2.17 17.80 -8.66
N HIS A 86 -1.90 17.13 -7.55
CA HIS A 86 -1.65 15.70 -7.47
C HIS A 86 -2.53 15.10 -6.36
N ALA A 87 -3.15 13.96 -6.66
CA ALA A 87 -3.90 13.19 -5.68
C ALA A 87 -3.62 11.69 -5.84
N GLY A 88 -3.72 10.95 -4.76
CA GLY A 88 -3.61 9.49 -4.81
C GLY A 88 -4.14 8.82 -3.56
N MET A 89 -4.08 7.50 -3.57
CA MET A 89 -4.53 6.67 -2.46
C MET A 89 -3.74 5.38 -2.34
N PHE A 90 -3.55 4.93 -1.09
CA PHE A 90 -3.16 3.57 -0.78
C PHE A 90 -4.35 2.83 -0.15
N LEU A 91 -4.55 1.60 -0.58
CA LEU A 91 -5.30 0.61 0.18
C LEU A 91 -4.28 -0.35 0.83
N LEU A 92 -4.27 -0.39 2.16
CA LEU A 92 -3.38 -1.22 2.94
C LEU A 92 -4.17 -2.38 3.55
N THR A 93 -3.63 -3.59 3.41
CA THR A 93 -4.26 -4.82 3.92
C THR A 93 -3.23 -5.70 4.61
N PHE A 94 -3.73 -6.63 5.41
CA PHE A 94 -3.00 -7.83 5.83
C PHE A 94 -3.80 -9.03 5.33
N ASP A 95 -3.18 -9.84 4.47
CA ASP A 95 -3.76 -11.08 3.98
C ASP A 95 -3.56 -12.17 5.04
N GLU A 96 -4.63 -12.61 5.68
CA GLU A 96 -4.56 -13.63 6.73
C GLU A 96 -4.26 -15.03 6.18
N ALA A 97 -4.64 -15.31 4.92
CA ALA A 97 -4.38 -16.59 4.28
C ALA A 97 -2.91 -16.70 3.85
N GLU A 98 -2.35 -15.62 3.31
CA GLU A 98 -0.96 -15.57 2.84
C GLU A 98 0.04 -15.10 3.92
N GLY A 99 -0.46 -14.54 5.03
CA GLY A 99 0.34 -14.13 6.17
C GLY A 99 1.25 -12.92 5.93
N HIS A 100 0.88 -12.02 5.00
CA HIS A 100 1.69 -10.85 4.66
C HIS A 100 0.85 -9.58 4.48
N PHE A 101 1.50 -8.42 4.56
CA PHE A 101 0.86 -7.15 4.24
C PHE A 101 0.75 -6.97 2.73
N ALA A 102 -0.17 -6.14 2.27
CA ALA A 102 -0.19 -5.69 0.89
C ALA A 102 -0.63 -4.23 0.78
N LEU A 103 -0.22 -3.61 -0.33
CA LEU A 103 -0.54 -2.24 -0.70
C LEU A 103 -1.04 -2.23 -2.14
N ALA A 104 -2.19 -1.61 -2.35
CA ALA A 104 -2.64 -1.21 -3.68
C ALA A 104 -2.55 0.31 -3.81
N TRP A 105 -1.96 0.80 -4.90
CA TRP A 105 -1.70 2.22 -5.12
C TRP A 105 -2.28 2.69 -6.44
N ALA A 106 -2.98 3.83 -6.39
CA ALA A 106 -3.37 4.62 -7.55
C ALA A 106 -3.08 6.10 -7.27
N ASP A 107 -2.61 6.83 -8.28
CA ASP A 107 -2.39 8.26 -8.21
C ASP A 107 -2.64 8.95 -9.56
N SER A 108 -2.77 10.28 -9.55
CA SER A 108 -3.06 11.09 -10.72
C SER A 108 -1.80 11.51 -11.50
N PHE A 109 -0.62 11.00 -11.16
CA PHE A 109 0.65 11.42 -11.74
C PHE A 109 1.51 10.24 -12.19
N HIS A 110 2.01 9.42 -11.27
CA HIS A 110 3.01 8.40 -11.59
C HIS A 110 2.42 7.21 -12.36
N LEU A 111 1.31 6.67 -11.86
CA LEU A 111 0.56 5.56 -12.47
C LEU A 111 -0.50 6.07 -13.46
N GLY A 112 -0.90 7.33 -13.34
CA GLY A 112 -1.89 7.98 -14.19
C GLY A 112 -3.30 7.39 -14.01
N THR A 113 -3.59 6.31 -14.73
CA THR A 113 -4.85 5.53 -14.59
C THR A 113 -4.59 4.07 -14.21
N GLY A 114 -3.34 3.72 -13.95
CA GLY A 114 -2.92 2.39 -13.53
C GLY A 114 -3.18 2.13 -12.04
N LEU A 115 -3.11 0.86 -11.68
CA LEU A 115 -3.13 0.38 -10.30
C LEU A 115 -1.89 -0.48 -10.08
N MET A 116 -1.13 -0.19 -9.03
CA MET A 116 -0.01 -1.02 -8.60
C MET A 116 -0.45 -1.86 -7.40
N TYR A 117 -0.23 -3.17 -7.49
CA TYR A 117 -0.27 -4.07 -6.34
C TYR A 117 1.15 -4.36 -5.87
N ALA A 118 1.36 -4.36 -4.56
CA ALA A 118 2.65 -4.58 -3.93
C ALA A 118 2.48 -5.41 -2.66
N PRO A 119 2.89 -6.71 -2.64
CA PRO A 119 3.02 -7.45 -1.39
C PRO A 119 4.10 -6.82 -0.52
N GLY A 120 3.97 -6.98 0.79
CA GLY A 120 4.86 -6.36 1.75
C GLY A 120 5.02 -7.11 3.06
N ALA A 121 6.04 -6.70 3.79
CA ALA A 121 6.41 -7.28 5.07
C ALA A 121 6.98 -6.20 6.01
N PRO A 122 6.96 -6.44 7.34
CA PRO A 122 7.69 -5.61 8.28
C PRO A 122 9.20 -5.69 8.03
N THR A 123 9.90 -4.59 8.25
CA THR A 123 11.37 -4.53 8.27
C THR A 123 11.90 -4.56 9.71
N PRO A 124 13.16 -4.96 9.94
CA PRO A 124 13.77 -4.90 11.28
C PRO A 124 13.73 -3.51 11.93
N GLU A 125 13.67 -2.45 11.12
CA GLU A 125 13.63 -1.04 11.55
C GLU A 125 12.21 -0.56 11.89
N GLY A 126 11.21 -1.45 11.86
CA GLY A 126 9.83 -1.16 12.22
C GLY A 126 9.01 -0.46 11.13
N ALA A 127 9.47 -0.49 9.87
CA ALA A 127 8.67 -0.05 8.73
C ALA A 127 7.84 -1.21 8.15
N LEU A 128 6.76 -0.91 7.44
CA LEU A 128 6.18 -1.82 6.47
C LEU A 128 6.80 -1.52 5.10
N SER A 129 7.36 -2.52 4.43
CA SER A 129 7.98 -2.39 3.12
C SER A 129 7.18 -3.16 2.08
N PHE A 130 6.81 -2.50 0.99
CA PHE A 130 5.98 -3.03 -0.09
C PHE A 130 6.75 -2.93 -1.40
N LEU A 131 6.82 -4.02 -2.17
CA LEU A 131 7.51 -4.04 -3.47
C LEU A 131 6.52 -4.33 -4.59
N GLY A 132 6.25 -3.30 -5.39
CA GLY A 132 5.42 -3.39 -6.59
C GLY A 132 6.23 -3.19 -7.86
N SER A 133 5.53 -3.12 -8.98
CA SER A 133 6.13 -2.80 -10.27
C SER A 133 5.18 -2.01 -11.16
N TYR A 134 5.73 -1.22 -12.07
CA TYR A 134 4.97 -0.45 -13.06
C TYR A 134 5.64 -0.55 -14.44
N ALA A 135 4.89 -0.24 -15.49
CA ALA A 135 5.40 -0.21 -16.85
C ALA A 135 5.71 1.24 -17.25
N ALA A 136 6.92 1.47 -17.75
CA ALA A 136 7.35 2.76 -18.27
C ALA A 136 8.30 2.56 -19.44
N ALA A 137 8.12 3.33 -20.52
CA ALA A 137 8.94 3.27 -21.73
C ALA A 137 9.13 1.85 -22.33
N GLY A 138 8.14 0.96 -22.17
CA GLY A 138 8.20 -0.41 -22.68
C GLY A 138 8.93 -1.40 -21.77
N GLU A 139 9.43 -0.96 -20.62
CA GLU A 139 10.11 -1.79 -19.63
C GLU A 139 9.32 -1.89 -18.33
N ARG A 140 9.68 -2.87 -17.49
CA ARG A 140 9.11 -3.06 -16.15
C ARG A 140 10.09 -2.51 -15.12
N TRP A 141 9.63 -1.54 -14.34
CA TRP A 141 10.37 -0.95 -13.24
C TRP A 141 9.84 -1.47 -11.91
N GLY A 142 10.72 -1.61 -10.92
CA GLY A 142 10.34 -1.90 -9.54
C GLY A 142 10.07 -0.61 -8.78
N TRP A 143 9.15 -0.68 -7.83
CA TRP A 143 8.83 0.44 -6.94
C TRP A 143 8.68 -0.08 -5.52
N ARG A 144 9.58 0.32 -4.63
CA ARG A 144 9.53 -0.04 -3.21
C ARG A 144 8.99 1.13 -2.42
N THR A 145 7.92 0.92 -1.67
CA THR A 145 7.36 1.90 -0.73
C THR A 145 7.60 1.42 0.70
N THR A 146 8.16 2.26 1.56
CA THR A 146 8.24 2.01 3.00
C THR A 146 7.35 2.98 3.76
N ILE A 147 6.64 2.49 4.76
CA ILE A 147 5.75 3.28 5.62
C ILE A 147 6.13 3.03 7.07
N ARG A 148 6.41 4.09 7.83
CA ARG A 148 6.84 3.99 9.22
C ARG A 148 6.31 5.14 10.07
N LEU A 149 5.75 4.82 11.23
CA LEU A 149 5.62 5.78 12.31
C LEU A 149 6.97 5.90 13.01
N VAL A 150 7.63 7.04 12.83
CA VAL A 150 8.91 7.34 13.51
C VAL A 150 8.67 7.56 15.00
N ASP A 151 7.55 8.19 15.31
CA ASP A 151 6.99 8.41 16.64
C ASP A 151 5.46 8.53 16.51
N PRO A 152 4.69 8.64 17.61
CA PRO A 152 3.22 8.70 17.55
C PRO A 152 2.65 9.84 16.69
N THR A 153 3.43 10.88 16.43
CA THR A 153 3.05 12.11 15.73
C THR A 153 3.75 12.31 14.39
N THR A 154 4.68 11.43 14.01
CA THR A 154 5.45 11.56 12.77
C THR A 154 5.35 10.30 11.90
N LEU A 155 4.71 10.45 10.74
CA LEU A 155 4.63 9.43 9.70
C LEU A 155 5.67 9.73 8.61
N LEU A 156 6.48 8.72 8.27
CA LEU A 156 7.43 8.75 7.18
C LEU A 156 7.01 7.73 6.12
N VAL A 157 6.88 8.21 4.89
CA VAL A 157 6.64 7.38 3.70
C VAL A 157 7.77 7.63 2.72
N GLU A 158 8.50 6.60 2.32
CA GLU A 158 9.60 6.72 1.37
C GLU A 158 9.34 5.80 0.17
N ALA A 159 9.85 6.19 -0.99
CA ALA A 159 9.83 5.34 -2.16
C ALA A 159 11.17 5.32 -2.89
N THR A 160 11.53 4.12 -3.35
CA THR A 160 12.72 3.83 -4.15
C THR A 160 12.28 3.28 -5.50
N ASN A 161 12.76 3.91 -6.56
CA ASN A 161 12.60 3.43 -7.93
C ASN A 161 13.72 2.44 -8.26
N ILE A 162 13.38 1.33 -8.90
CA ILE A 162 14.31 0.24 -9.21
C ILE A 162 14.31 0.03 -10.71
N SER A 163 15.47 0.20 -11.35
CA SER A 163 15.61 0.03 -12.80
C SER A 163 15.40 -1.42 -13.23
N PRO A 164 15.13 -1.68 -14.52
CA PRO A 164 15.09 -3.04 -15.05
C PRO A 164 16.40 -3.83 -14.84
N ALA A 165 17.53 -3.13 -14.69
CA ALA A 165 18.83 -3.71 -14.33
C ALA A 165 19.01 -3.95 -12.82
N GLY A 166 18.05 -3.52 -11.99
CA GLY A 166 18.07 -3.69 -10.53
C GLY A 166 18.73 -2.53 -9.76
N GLU A 167 19.05 -1.43 -10.42
CA GLU A 167 19.66 -0.26 -9.76
C GLU A 167 18.62 0.52 -8.98
N GLU A 168 18.93 0.83 -7.73
CA GLU A 168 18.00 1.51 -6.82
C GLU A 168 18.31 3.00 -6.71
N THR A 169 17.27 3.82 -6.86
CA THR A 169 17.37 5.28 -6.75
C THR A 169 16.23 5.82 -5.89
N ARG A 170 16.55 6.74 -4.99
CA ARG A 170 15.54 7.41 -4.16
C ARG A 170 14.60 8.20 -5.08
N ALA A 171 13.29 8.04 -4.87
CA ALA A 171 12.28 8.72 -5.69
C ALA A 171 11.42 9.68 -4.86
N VAL A 172 10.99 9.26 -3.67
CA VAL A 172 10.09 10.06 -2.82
C VAL A 172 10.47 9.92 -1.35
N GLU A 173 10.34 11.01 -0.60
CA GLU A 173 10.36 11.05 0.85
C GLU A 173 9.26 12.00 1.31
N THR A 174 8.30 11.47 2.07
CA THR A 174 7.17 12.23 2.59
C THR A 174 7.18 12.13 4.11
N ARG A 175 7.41 13.25 4.77
CA ARG A 175 7.41 13.37 6.23
C ARG A 175 6.20 14.17 6.66
N LEU A 176 5.28 13.52 7.36
CA LEU A 176 4.01 14.09 7.78
C LEU A 176 3.92 14.14 9.30
N SER A 177 3.35 15.23 9.81
CA SER A 177 2.97 15.38 11.20
C SER A 177 1.47 15.14 11.36
N ARG A 178 1.10 14.48 12.45
CA ARG A 178 -0.29 14.23 12.82
C ARG A 178 -1.01 15.56 13.07
N ARG A 179 -2.22 15.68 12.55
CA ARG A 179 -3.13 16.82 12.75
C ARG A 179 -4.01 16.65 13.98
#